data_AF-A0A955BRC3-F1
#
_entry.id   AF-A0A955BRC3-F1
#
_cell.length_a   1.000
_cell.length_b   1.000
_cell.length_c   1.000
_cell.angle_alpha   90.00
_cell.angle_beta   90.00
_cell.angle_gamma   90.00
#
_symmetry.space_group_name_H-M   'P 1'
#
loop_
_entity.id
_entity.type
_entity.pdbx_description
1 polymer ?
#
loop_
_entity_poly.entity_id
_entity_poly.type
_entity_poly.pdbx_seq_one_letter_code
_entity_poly.pdbx_strand_id
1 'polypeptide(L)'
;MLAFAVVACGLVAVVGGVLWKSLAPVSLVWTDEQAAELAAADVARHAAQSGTHDHAGHDHGASGSVDQTPDRAAAEERFNRLSGELDAARQLRDDLGLRLIQIGFALTAAGGLGYLATQRHP
;
A
#
# COMPACT_ATOMS: atom_id res chain seq x y z
N MET A 1 -36.04 -17.42 7.06
CA MET A 1 -34.68 -18.01 6.89
C MET A 1 -33.76 -17.11 6.06
N LEU A 2 -34.23 -16.52 4.96
CA LEU A 2 -33.42 -15.71 4.04
C LEU A 2 -32.75 -14.48 4.72
N ALA A 3 -33.46 -13.75 5.58
CA ALA A 3 -32.90 -12.61 6.30
C ALA A 3 -31.74 -12.99 7.25
N PHE A 4 -31.84 -14.15 7.93
CA PHE A 4 -30.75 -14.67 8.77
C PHE A 4 -29.52 -15.03 7.94
N ALA A 5 -29.70 -15.62 6.75
CA ALA A 5 -28.59 -15.91 5.86
C ALA A 5 -27.88 -14.63 5.37
N VAL A 6 -28.62 -13.56 5.08
CA VAL A 6 -28.06 -12.27 4.66
C VAL A 6 -27.25 -11.63 5.80
N VAL A 7 -27.78 -11.64 7.03
CA VAL A 7 -27.07 -11.11 8.20
C VAL A 7 -25.81 -11.93 8.51
N ALA A 8 -25.88 -13.25 8.45
CA ALA A 8 -24.72 -14.11 8.65
C ALA A 8 -23.65 -13.87 7.58
N CYS A 9 -24.04 -13.73 6.31
CA CYS A 9 -23.12 -13.40 5.21
C CYS A 9 -22.45 -12.04 5.42
N GLY A 10 -23.22 -11.02 5.86
CA GLY A 10 -22.70 -9.70 6.21
C GLY A 10 -21.66 -9.76 7.34
N LEU A 11 -21.94 -10.52 8.40
CA LEU A 11 -21.00 -10.76 9.50
C LEU A 11 -19.71 -11.44 9.03
N VAL A 12 -19.81 -12.48 8.19
CA VAL A 12 -18.64 -13.15 7.61
C VAL A 12 -17.80 -12.19 6.77
N ALA A 13 -18.43 -11.31 5.99
CA ALA A 13 -17.71 -10.29 5.22
C ALA A 13 -16.98 -9.27 6.11
N VAL A 14 -17.60 -8.83 7.22
CA VAL A 14 -16.95 -7.94 8.20
C VAL A 14 -15.74 -8.63 8.84
N VAL A 15 -15.92 -9.85 9.34
CA VAL A 15 -14.82 -10.63 9.94
C VAL A 15 -13.72 -10.87 8.91
N GLY A 16 -14.08 -11.23 7.67
CA GLY A 16 -13.15 -11.39 6.56
C GLY A 16 -12.36 -10.12 6.25
N GLY A 17 -13.00 -8.95 6.24
CA GLY A 17 -12.31 -7.67 6.03
C GLY A 17 -11.38 -7.27 7.17
N VAL A 18 -11.74 -7.56 8.43
CA VAL A 18 -10.85 -7.36 9.59
C VAL A 18 -9.65 -8.29 9.52
N LEU A 19 -9.88 -9.58 9.21
CA LEU A 19 -8.82 -10.56 9.06
C LEU A 19 -7.92 -10.24 7.85
N TRP A 20 -8.46 -9.70 6.77
CA TRP A 20 -7.70 -9.28 5.59
C TRP A 20 -6.56 -8.34 5.97
N LYS A 21 -6.81 -7.35 6.83
CA LYS A 21 -5.77 -6.40 7.28
C LYS A 21 -4.60 -7.09 8.01
N SER A 22 -4.86 -8.22 8.67
CA SER A 22 -3.85 -8.93 9.47
C SER A 22 -3.19 -10.08 8.71
N LEU A 23 -3.93 -10.73 7.80
CA LEU A 23 -3.50 -11.96 7.13
C LEU A 23 -3.10 -11.76 5.67
N ALA A 24 -3.60 -10.72 4.99
CA ALA A 24 -3.30 -10.51 3.57
C ALA A 24 -1.86 -9.98 3.42
N PRO A 25 -0.96 -10.76 2.81
CA PRO A 25 0.39 -10.28 2.55
C PRO A 25 0.35 -9.18 1.49
N VAL A 26 1.30 -8.25 1.58
CA VAL A 26 1.48 -7.18 0.58
C VAL A 26 1.83 -7.76 -0.79
N SER A 27 2.38 -8.99 -0.84
CA SER A 27 2.69 -9.69 -2.09
C SER A 27 1.48 -9.94 -3.01
N LEU A 28 0.25 -9.83 -2.50
CA LEU A 28 -0.97 -9.91 -3.33
C LEU A 28 -1.16 -8.69 -4.24
N VAL A 29 -0.59 -7.55 -3.88
CA VAL A 29 -0.75 -6.26 -4.58
C VAL A 29 0.59 -5.66 -5.01
N TRP A 30 1.69 -6.29 -4.62
CA TRP A 30 3.06 -5.86 -4.90
C TRP A 30 3.87 -7.08 -5.31
N THR A 31 4.34 -7.15 -6.56
CA THR A 31 4.99 -8.35 -7.05
C THR A 31 6.44 -8.46 -6.57
N ASP A 32 7.00 -9.68 -6.62
CA ASP A 32 8.39 -9.91 -6.25
C ASP A 32 9.35 -9.16 -7.20
N GLU A 33 8.97 -8.99 -8.47
CA GLU A 33 9.72 -8.19 -9.44
C GLU A 33 9.78 -6.72 -9.03
N GLN A 34 8.67 -6.13 -8.59
CA GLN A 34 8.65 -4.75 -8.10
C GLN A 34 9.50 -4.56 -6.84
N ALA A 35 9.49 -5.56 -5.94
CA ALA A 35 10.37 -5.56 -4.78
C ALA A 35 11.85 -5.61 -5.18
N ALA A 36 12.21 -6.44 -6.17
CA ALA A 36 13.57 -6.52 -6.71
C ALA A 36 13.98 -5.20 -7.38
N GLU A 37 13.08 -4.54 -8.12
CA GLU A 37 13.33 -3.24 -8.74
C GLU A 37 13.58 -2.13 -7.70
N LEU A 38 12.79 -2.11 -6.62
CA LEU A 38 13.00 -1.16 -5.52
C LEU A 38 14.35 -1.39 -4.84
N ALA A 39 14.72 -2.65 -4.59
CA ALA A 39 16.02 -2.99 -4.03
C ALA A 39 17.18 -2.55 -4.95
N ALA A 40 17.06 -2.77 -6.25
CA ALA A 40 18.05 -2.31 -7.23
C ALA A 40 18.14 -0.78 -7.28
N ALA A 41 17.01 -0.07 -7.18
CA ALA A 41 16.98 1.39 -7.12
C ALA A 41 17.63 1.94 -5.84
N ASP A 42 17.42 1.27 -4.69
CA ASP A 42 18.08 1.67 -3.44
C ASP A 42 19.60 1.48 -3.48
N VAL A 43 20.07 0.37 -4.06
CA VAL A 43 21.51 0.14 -4.29
C VAL A 43 22.09 1.20 -5.22
N ALA A 44 21.41 1.53 -6.33
CA ALA A 44 21.85 2.56 -7.26
C ALA A 44 21.91 3.94 -6.59
N ARG A 45 20.93 4.27 -5.74
CA ARG A 45 20.91 5.50 -4.95
C ARG A 45 22.10 5.58 -3.98
N HIS A 46 22.38 4.50 -3.25
CA HIS A 46 23.53 4.45 -2.34
C HIS A 46 24.87 4.54 -3.09
N ALA A 47 25.01 3.84 -4.22
CA ALA A 47 26.21 3.90 -5.05
C ALA A 47 26.48 5.32 -5.58
N ALA A 48 25.43 6.03 -6.02
CA ALA A 48 25.53 7.43 -6.45
C ALA A 48 25.87 8.40 -5.31
N GLN A 49 25.53 8.05 -4.05
CA GLN A 49 25.92 8.84 -2.88
C GLN A 49 27.35 8.57 -2.43
N SER A 50 27.85 7.34 -2.56
CA SER A 50 29.22 6.95 -2.15
C SER A 50 30.30 7.22 -3.19
N GLY A 51 29.93 7.34 -4.48
CA GLY A 51 30.86 7.55 -5.60
C GLY A 51 31.60 8.90 -5.62
N THR A 52 31.34 9.80 -4.67
CA THR A 52 32.01 11.10 -4.56
C THR A 52 33.35 11.06 -3.80
N HIS A 53 33.79 9.90 -3.31
CA HIS A 53 35.01 9.79 -2.50
C HIS A 53 36.31 9.38 -3.22
N ASP A 54 36.28 9.00 -4.51
CA ASP A 54 37.48 8.47 -5.20
C ASP A 54 38.34 9.52 -5.93
N HIS A 55 37.95 10.81 -5.93
CA HIS A 55 38.73 11.88 -6.56
C HIS A 55 38.95 13.12 -5.67
N ALA A 56 39.13 12.93 -4.35
CA ALA A 56 39.68 13.98 -3.49
C ALA A 56 41.22 13.99 -3.54
N GLY A 57 41.76 14.18 -4.75
CA GLY A 57 43.06 14.85 -4.89
C GLY A 57 42.87 16.32 -4.54
N HIS A 58 43.65 16.81 -3.57
CA HIS A 58 43.79 18.19 -3.16
C HIS A 58 43.19 19.26 -4.08
N ASP A 59 42.14 19.95 -3.65
CA ASP A 59 42.09 21.40 -3.81
C ASP A 59 41.18 22.07 -2.77
N HIS A 60 41.78 22.95 -1.99
CA HIS A 60 41.09 23.80 -1.03
C HIS A 60 40.52 25.02 -1.76
N GLY A 61 39.20 25.08 -1.94
CA GLY A 61 38.53 26.34 -2.22
C GLY A 61 37.34 26.26 -3.16
N ALA A 62 36.14 26.16 -2.59
CA ALA A 62 34.97 26.96 -2.98
C ALA A 62 33.75 26.48 -2.19
N SER A 63 33.26 27.37 -1.33
CA SER A 63 31.89 27.35 -0.84
C SER A 63 30.96 27.58 -2.04
N GLY A 64 29.98 26.69 -2.27
CA GLY A 64 28.76 27.05 -2.99
C GLY A 64 28.49 26.38 -4.35
N SER A 65 28.29 25.07 -4.37
CA SER A 65 27.08 24.44 -4.95
C SER A 65 27.22 22.95 -4.72
N VAL A 66 26.23 22.32 -4.08
CA VAL A 66 26.12 20.87 -4.13
C VAL A 66 25.67 20.57 -5.55
N ASP A 67 26.63 20.43 -6.46
CA ASP A 67 26.37 19.93 -7.82
C ASP A 67 25.80 18.52 -7.66
N GLN A 68 24.48 18.44 -7.70
CA GLN A 68 23.79 17.18 -7.92
C GLN A 68 24.20 16.73 -9.32
N THR A 69 25.18 15.84 -9.39
CA THR A 69 25.48 15.11 -10.62
C THR A 69 24.16 14.56 -11.17
N PRO A 70 23.83 14.74 -12.45
CA PRO A 70 22.54 14.34 -13.03
C PRO A 70 22.17 12.87 -12.73
N ASP A 71 23.16 12.00 -12.57
CA ASP A 71 22.98 10.59 -12.21
C ASP A 71 22.42 10.39 -10.79
N ARG A 72 22.79 11.25 -9.83
CA ARG A 72 22.26 11.22 -8.46
C ARG A 72 20.80 11.62 -8.42
N ALA A 73 20.44 12.69 -9.12
CA ALA A 73 19.05 13.17 -9.19
C ALA A 73 18.14 12.11 -9.83
N ALA A 74 18.61 11.47 -10.92
CA ALA A 74 17.87 10.39 -11.59
C ALA A 74 17.71 9.13 -10.70
N ALA A 75 18.76 8.74 -9.96
CA ALA A 75 18.69 7.60 -9.04
C ALA A 75 17.73 7.87 -7.87
N GLU A 76 17.75 9.09 -7.33
CA GLU A 76 16.88 9.52 -6.24
C GLU A 76 15.41 9.63 -6.68
N GLU A 77 15.14 10.19 -7.86
CA GLU A 77 13.80 10.23 -8.45
C GLU A 77 13.24 8.82 -8.67
N ARG A 78 14.05 7.90 -9.22
CA ARG A 78 13.64 6.51 -9.44
C ARG A 78 13.29 5.81 -8.14
N PHE A 79 14.11 5.97 -7.10
CA PHE A 79 13.84 5.40 -5.79
C PHE A 79 12.56 5.97 -5.16
N ASN A 80 12.38 7.30 -5.23
CA ASN A 80 11.20 7.97 -4.68
C ASN A 80 9.91 7.52 -5.38
N ARG A 81 9.95 7.36 -6.71
CA ARG A 81 8.80 6.84 -7.47
C ARG A 81 8.43 5.43 -7.02
N LEU A 82 9.39 4.50 -6.98
CA LEU A 82 9.13 3.11 -6.58
C LEU A 82 8.69 3.00 -5.11
N SER A 83 9.20 3.86 -4.23
CA SER A 83 8.75 3.94 -2.84
C SER A 83 7.30 4.42 -2.75
N GLY A 84 6.93 5.43 -3.54
CA GLY A 84 5.55 5.90 -3.65
C GLY A 84 4.59 4.83 -4.18
N GLU A 85 5.03 4.03 -5.15
CA GLU A 85 4.26 2.89 -5.66
C GLU A 85 4.04 1.82 -4.57
N LEU A 86 5.05 1.52 -3.76
CA LEU A 86 4.93 0.57 -2.64
C LEU A 86 3.92 1.07 -1.60
N ASP A 87 3.95 2.36 -1.28
CA ASP A 87 3.00 2.96 -0.34
C ASP A 87 1.58 2.98 -0.90
N ALA A 88 1.42 3.25 -2.20
CA ALA A 88 0.13 3.13 -2.89
C ALA A 88 -0.40 1.69 -2.87
N ALA A 89 0.46 0.68 -3.05
CA ALA A 89 0.06 -0.72 -2.97
C ALA A 89 -0.38 -1.12 -1.55
N ARG A 90 0.33 -0.65 -0.51
CA ARG A 90 -0.08 -0.84 0.90
C ARG A 90 -1.44 -0.21 1.17
N GLN A 91 -1.67 1.01 0.69
CA GLN A 91 -2.96 1.69 0.82
C GLN A 91 -4.06 0.92 0.10
N LEU A 92 -3.81 0.43 -1.12
CA LEU A 92 -4.78 -0.35 -1.87
C LEU A 92 -5.17 -1.64 -1.14
N ARG A 93 -4.21 -2.35 -0.53
CA ARG A 93 -4.49 -3.53 0.30
C ARG A 93 -5.40 -3.20 1.48
N ASP A 94 -5.10 -2.11 2.17
CA ASP A 94 -5.85 -1.68 3.35
C ASP A 94 -7.27 -1.22 2.96
N ASP A 95 -7.41 -0.51 1.84
CA ASP A 95 -8.69 -0.09 1.27
C ASP A 95 -9.56 -1.27 0.87
N LEU A 96 -8.99 -2.35 0.33
CA LEU A 96 -9.75 -3.57 0.01
C LEU A 96 -10.38 -4.19 1.26
N GLY A 97 -9.62 -4.25 2.36
CA GLY A 97 -10.14 -4.71 3.65
C GLY A 97 -11.27 -3.82 4.17
N LEU A 98 -11.12 -2.50 4.05
CA LEU A 98 -12.14 -1.54 4.46
C LEU A 98 -13.42 -1.66 3.62
N ARG A 99 -13.31 -1.84 2.31
CA ARG A 99 -14.45 -2.05 1.40
C ARG A 99 -15.23 -3.33 1.76
N LEU A 100 -14.53 -4.41 2.10
CA LEU A 100 -15.15 -5.65 2.59
C LEU A 100 -15.97 -5.42 3.87
N ILE A 101 -15.42 -4.65 4.82
CA ILE A 101 -16.12 -4.27 6.05
C ILE A 101 -17.37 -3.44 5.73
N GLN A 102 -17.25 -2.43 4.87
CA GLN A 102 -18.38 -1.58 4.47
C GLN A 102 -19.51 -2.39 3.81
N ILE A 103 -19.18 -3.29 2.89
CA ILE A 103 -20.16 -4.18 2.24
C ILE A 103 -20.81 -5.10 3.28
N GLY A 104 -20.01 -5.67 4.19
CA GLY A 104 -20.54 -6.53 5.26
C GLY A 104 -21.51 -5.82 6.19
N PHE A 105 -21.21 -4.57 6.58
CA PHE A 105 -22.13 -3.73 7.34
C PHE A 105 -23.40 -3.40 6.55
N ALA A 106 -23.27 -3.04 5.27
CA ALA A 106 -24.41 -2.72 4.42
C ALA A 106 -25.36 -3.93 4.27
N LEU A 107 -24.82 -5.13 4.06
CA LEU A 107 -25.59 -6.37 4.00
C LEU A 107 -26.27 -6.70 5.33
N THR A 108 -25.56 -6.54 6.45
CA THR A 108 -26.10 -6.80 7.78
C THR A 108 -27.26 -5.84 8.09
N ALA A 109 -27.10 -4.55 7.77
CA ALA A 109 -28.13 -3.54 7.94
C ALA A 109 -29.36 -3.81 7.04
N ALA A 110 -29.13 -4.13 5.76
CA ALA A 110 -30.21 -4.46 4.83
C ALA A 110 -30.98 -5.72 5.27
N GLY A 111 -30.29 -6.77 5.71
CA GLY A 111 -30.91 -7.99 6.23
C GLY A 111 -31.72 -7.75 7.51
N GLY A 112 -31.18 -6.96 8.44
CA GLY A 112 -31.87 -6.60 9.69
C GLY A 112 -33.11 -5.73 9.46
N LEU A 113 -33.00 -4.69 8.62
CA LEU A 113 -34.12 -3.83 8.26
C LEU A 113 -35.20 -4.60 7.47
N GLY A 114 -34.79 -5.46 6.54
CA GLY A 114 -35.70 -6.33 5.80
C GLY A 114 -36.49 -7.27 6.72
N TYR A 115 -35.83 -7.86 7.72
CA TYR A 115 -36.50 -8.69 8.73
C TYR A 115 -37.55 -7.90 9.52
N LEU A 116 -37.19 -6.72 10.02
CA LEU A 116 -38.11 -5.85 10.77
C LEU A 116 -39.29 -5.38 9.91
N ALA A 117 -39.07 -5.07 8.64
CA ALA A 117 -40.13 -4.69 7.70
C ALA A 117 -41.12 -5.85 7.49
N THR A 118 -40.64 -7.09 7.35
CA THR A 118 -41.53 -8.26 7.22
C THR A 118 -42.32 -8.57 8.49
N GLN A 119 -41.82 -8.22 9.67
CA GLN A 119 -42.57 -8.38 10.93
C GLN A 119 -43.65 -7.31 11.15
N ARG A 120 -43.56 -6.15 10.48
CA ARG A 120 -44.54 -5.05 10.60
C ARG A 120 -45.74 -5.19 9.66
N HIS A 121 -45.69 -6.11 8.70
CA HIS A 121 -46.80 -6.44 7.80
C HIS A 121 -47.31 -7.88 8.00
N PRO A 122 -47.74 -8.28 9.22
CA PRO A 122 -48.46 -9.53 9.43
C PRO A 122 -49.89 -9.49 8.87
#